data_AF-A0A5K0XLI1-F1
#
_entry.id   AF-A0A5K0XLI1-F1
#
_cell.length_a   1.000
_cell.length_b   1.000
_cell.length_c   1.000
_cell.angle_alpha   90.00
_cell.angle_beta   90.00
_cell.angle_gamma   90.00
#
_symmetry.space_group_name_H-M   'P 1'
#
loop_
_entity.id
_entity.type
_entity.pdbx_description
1 polymer ?
#
loop_
_entity_poly.entity_id
_entity_poly.type
_entity_poly.pdbx_seq_one_letter_code
_entity_poly.pdbx_strand_id
1 'polypeptide(L)' 'MEAAESVIWGTWEALVLGGAVLRHGTAAWDAVAAEVRSRTLFPHLFTPE' A
#
# COMPACT_ATOMS: atom_id res chain seq x y z
N MET A 1 10.91 -21.70 10.21
CA MET A 1 10.82 -20.22 10.17
C MET A 1 10.40 -19.92 8.75
N GLU A 2 9.08 -19.85 8.51
CA GLU A 2 8.58 -19.49 7.19
C GLU A 2 9.11 -18.10 6.87
N ALA A 3 9.86 -17.98 5.77
CA ALA A 3 10.16 -16.69 5.22
C ALA A 3 8.82 -16.07 4.87
N ALA A 4 8.42 -15.01 5.60
CA ALA A 4 7.31 -14.16 5.18
C ALA A 4 7.61 -13.79 3.73
N GLU A 5 6.79 -14.32 2.82
CA GLU A 5 6.93 -14.10 1.40
C GLU A 5 6.90 -12.59 1.21
N SER A 6 8.07 -11.98 0.96
CA SER A 6 8.17 -10.53 0.91
C SER A 6 7.36 -10.11 -0.30
N VAL A 7 6.20 -9.49 -0.07
CA VAL A 7 5.40 -8.87 -1.13
C VAL A 7 6.35 -7.92 -1.86
N ILE A 8 6.77 -8.30 -3.07
CA ILE A 8 7.68 -7.49 -3.85
C ILE A 8 6.88 -6.28 -4.31
N TRP A 9 7.13 -5.14 -3.67
CA TRP A 9 6.57 -3.87 -4.10
C TRP A 9 7.12 -3.53 -5.48
N GLY A 10 6.23 -3.44 -6.46
CA GLY A 10 6.57 -2.98 -7.80
C GLY A 10 6.61 -1.46 -7.88
N THR A 11 7.12 -0.96 -9.01
CA THR A 11 7.15 0.47 -9.32
C THR A 11 5.76 1.10 -9.26
N TRP A 12 4.74 0.37 -9.70
CA TRP A 12 3.37 0.87 -9.69
C TRP A 12 2.84 1.05 -8.27
N GLU A 13 3.00 0.04 -7.42
CA GLU A 13 2.57 0.07 -6.03
C GLU A 13 3.25 1.24 -5.30
N ALA A 14 4.55 1.44 -5.51
CA ALA A 14 5.30 2.54 -4.92
C ALA A 14 4.77 3.93 -5.36
N LEU A 15 4.42 4.10 -6.64
CA LEU A 15 3.83 5.35 -7.13
C LEU A 15 2.45 5.63 -6.54
N VAL A 16 1.61 4.59 -6.44
CA VAL A 16 0.28 4.70 -5.82
C VAL A 16 0.42 5.08 -4.35
N LEU A 17 1.32 4.44 -3.61
CA LEU A 17 1.61 4.76 -2.21
C LEU A 17 2.08 6.20 -2.05
N GLY A 18 3.06 6.65 -2.84
CA GLY A 18 3.54 8.03 -2.78
C GLY A 18 2.44 9.04 -3.06
N GLY A 19 1.57 8.77 -4.04
CA GLY A 19 0.41 9.61 -4.33
C GLY A 19 -0.63 9.63 -3.21
N ALA A 20 -0.89 8.48 -2.59
CA ALA A 20 -1.83 8.36 -1.48
C ALA A 20 -1.32 9.13 -0.24
N VAL A 21 -0.04 8.98 0.11
CA VAL A 21 0.59 9.74 1.20
C VAL A 21 0.59 11.24 0.90
N LEU A 22 0.80 11.66 -0.35
CA LEU A 22 0.74 13.07 -0.74
C LEU A 22 -0.66 13.68 -0.50
N ARG A 23 -1.74 12.91 -0.69
CA ARG A 23 -3.12 13.37 -0.51
C ARG A 23 -3.61 13.32 0.93
N HIS A 24 -3.33 12.20 1.62
CA HIS A 24 -3.88 11.92 2.95
C HIS A 24 -2.91 12.26 4.09
N GLY A 25 -1.64 12.50 3.77
CA GLY A 25 -0.58 12.71 4.75
C GLY A 25 -0.15 11.41 5.44
N THR A 26 0.78 11.55 6.38
CA THR A 26 1.36 10.43 7.14
C THR A 26 0.63 10.11 8.45
N ALA A 27 -0.47 10.82 8.73
CA ALA A 27 -1.30 10.63 9.93
C ALA A 27 -2.57 9.79 9.67
N ALA A 28 -2.93 9.55 8.40
CA ALA A 28 -4.17 8.89 8.00
C ALA A 28 -3.91 7.61 7.19
N TRP A 29 -3.23 6.63 7.80
CA TRP A 29 -2.83 5.39 7.14
C TRP A 29 -4.01 4.52 6.68
N ASP A 30 -5.17 4.58 7.34
CA ASP A 30 -6.38 3.90 6.88
C ASP A 30 -6.83 4.39 5.51
N ALA A 31 -6.78 5.71 5.28
CA ALA A 31 -7.13 6.31 3.99
C ALA A 31 -6.08 6.00 2.92
N VAL A 32 -4.79 6.02 3.31
CA VAL A 32 -3.68 5.61 2.42
C VAL A 32 -3.85 4.16 1.98
N ALA A 33 -4.08 3.24 2.91
CA ALA A 33 -4.27 1.82 2.63
C ALA A 33 -5.51 1.58 1.75
N ALA A 34 -6.65 2.23 2.05
CA ALA A 34 -7.84 2.13 1.22
C ALA A 34 -7.59 2.56 -0.24
N GLU A 35 -6.85 3.66 -0.44
CA GLU A 35 -6.49 4.10 -1.79
C GLU A 35 -5.54 3.13 -2.49
N VAL A 36 -4.49 2.65 -1.82
CA VAL A 36 -3.54 1.67 -2.37
C VAL A 36 -4.27 0.39 -2.79
N ARG A 37 -5.17 -0.12 -1.96
CA ARG A 37 -6.01 -1.29 -2.29
C ARG A 37 -6.88 -1.05 -3.53
N SER A 38 -7.48 0.13 -3.65
CA SER A 38 -8.38 0.43 -4.77
C SER A 38 -7.68 0.51 -6.13
N ARG A 39 -6.34 0.58 -6.14
CA ARG A 39 -5.53 0.85 -7.35
C ARG A 39 -4.45 -0.20 -7.61
N THR A 40 -4.48 -1.33 -6.91
CA THR A 40 -3.53 -2.44 -7.08
C THR A 40 -4.27 -3.73 -7.42
N LEU A 41 -3.58 -4.66 -8.09
CA LEU A 41 -4.18 -5.93 -8.52
C LEU A 41 -4.38 -6.91 -7.36
N PHE A 42 -3.62 -6.75 -6.28
CA PHE A 42 -3.63 -7.62 -5.10
C PHE A 42 -3.91 -6.81 -3.82
N PRO A 43 -5.14 -6.29 -3.65
CA PRO A 43 -5.48 -5.39 -2.55
C PRO A 43 -5.30 -6.01 -1.16
N HIS A 44 -5.46 -7.33 -1.04
CA HIS A 44 -5.30 -8.05 0.22
C HIS A 44 -3.85 -8.11 0.73
N LEU A 45 -2.87 -7.76 -0.11
CA LEU A 45 -1.46 -7.68 0.30
C LEU A 45 -1.10 -6.37 1.01
N PHE A 46 -2.02 -5.41 1.07
CA PHE A 46 -1.77 -4.10 1.67
C PHE A 46 -2.66 -3.89 2.90
N THR A 47 -2.05 -3.86 4.07
CA THR A 47 -2.71 -3.57 5.36
C THR A 47 -2.18 -2.27 5.96
N PRO A 48 -3.02 -1.50 6.68
CA PRO A 48 -2.53 -0.40 7.50
C PRO A 48 -1.84 -0.90 8.78
N GLU A 49 -2.11 -2.14 9.21
CA GLU A 49 -1.39 -2.85 10.30
C GLU A 49 -0.08 -3.46 9.83
#